data_AF-A0A644Y8S3-F1
#
_entry.id   AF-A0A644Y8S3-F1
#
_cell.length_a   1.000
_cell.length_b   1.000
_cell.length_c   1.000
_cell.angle_alpha   90.00
_cell.angle_beta   90.00
_cell.angle_gamma   90.00
#
_symmetry.space_group_name_H-M   'P 1'
#
loop_
_entity.id
_entity.type
_entity.pdbx_description
1 polymer ?
#
loop_
_entity_poly.entity_id
_entity_poly.type
_entity_poly.pdbx_seq_one_letter_code
_entity_poly.pdbx_strand_id
1 'polypeptide(L)'
;MEVYKDDECKLFNPKANEDEPVKSRHIRMIAQMHKAISIIQFKLEGAVIARNKEYGMEDRNLLHLVDYNKGSITLDGREYELRDKNFPTIDPANPYKLSEEEQETVNTLMHYFQNSEKLHKHMKLMFNNGSLYLVRNSNLLYHGSMPLNPDGSLKKIKVLGDELSGKPLFDKVEKVVRQAYFEERKKPSKHSCKDYIWYLWCGPDSPQFDKSKMATFERYFIADKETHKEEKGHYNKLKNNREVCEMILREFGITDPQSHIINGHIPVKTGKGESPIKAGGKLLVIDGGYSKAYQSETGIAGYTLIYNSHGLQIVQHQPFVSASKAIRDGDDIISETTVLEFSNKRKLVRDTDIGLELQNQIDDLVHLVSAYRSGIIKESD
;
A
#
# COMPACT_ATOMS: atom_id res chain seq x y z
N MET A 1 8.77 11.50 -28.20
CA MET A 1 7.95 10.57 -29.02
C MET A 1 8.68 10.09 -30.27
N GLU A 2 9.71 10.81 -30.74
CA GLU A 2 10.53 10.43 -31.90
C GLU A 2 11.15 9.03 -31.79
N VAL A 3 11.65 8.64 -30.61
CA VAL A 3 12.30 7.34 -30.36
C VAL A 3 11.43 6.14 -30.73
N TYR A 4 10.12 6.20 -30.45
CA TYR A 4 9.17 5.12 -30.71
C TYR A 4 8.26 5.43 -31.90
N LYS A 5 8.63 6.39 -32.77
CA LYS A 5 7.74 6.88 -33.84
C LYS A 5 7.24 5.76 -34.74
N ASP A 6 8.08 4.80 -35.09
CA ASP A 6 7.76 3.68 -35.99
C ASP A 6 7.31 2.42 -35.24
N ASP A 7 7.24 2.49 -33.89
CA ASP A 7 6.77 1.39 -33.05
C ASP A 7 5.26 1.52 -32.79
N GLU A 8 4.53 0.42 -32.99
CA GLU A 8 3.10 0.35 -32.70
C GLU A 8 2.80 0.22 -31.20
N CYS A 9 3.78 -0.22 -30.39
CA CYS A 9 3.69 -0.41 -28.94
C CYS A 9 2.47 -1.22 -28.49
N LYS A 10 1.98 -2.17 -29.30
CA LYS A 10 0.72 -2.90 -29.08
C LYS A 10 0.59 -3.55 -27.69
N LEU A 11 1.70 -4.02 -27.11
CA LEU A 11 1.74 -4.63 -25.78
C LEU A 11 1.42 -3.66 -24.64
N PHE A 12 1.57 -2.35 -24.89
CA PHE A 12 1.39 -1.28 -23.92
C PHE A 12 0.07 -0.53 -24.11
N ASN A 13 -0.83 -1.03 -24.97
CA ASN A 13 -2.15 -0.44 -25.15
C ASN A 13 -2.89 -0.29 -23.82
N PRO A 14 -3.55 0.86 -23.57
CA PRO A 14 -4.37 1.02 -22.38
C PRO A 14 -5.49 -0.02 -22.38
N LYS A 15 -5.85 -0.51 -21.19
CA LYS A 15 -7.03 -1.36 -21.03
C LYS A 15 -8.26 -0.52 -21.36
N ALA A 16 -9.09 -1.00 -22.28
CA ALA A 16 -10.35 -0.33 -22.60
C ALA A 16 -11.28 -0.38 -21.38
N ASN A 17 -11.84 0.77 -21.00
CA ASN A 17 -12.93 0.86 -20.05
C ASN A 17 -14.21 1.17 -20.86
N GLU A 18 -15.27 0.39 -20.66
CA GLU A 18 -16.54 0.57 -21.38
C GLU A 18 -17.18 1.94 -21.11
N ASP A 19 -16.96 2.49 -19.90
CA ASP A 19 -17.52 3.77 -19.46
C ASP A 19 -16.73 4.99 -19.99
N GLU A 20 -15.44 4.83 -20.27
CA GLU A 20 -14.56 5.88 -20.78
C GLU A 20 -13.77 5.37 -21.99
N PRO A 21 -14.40 5.23 -23.16
CA PRO A 21 -13.73 4.74 -24.34
C PRO A 21 -12.63 5.71 -24.75
N VAL A 22 -11.38 5.24 -24.69
CA VAL A 22 -10.23 5.97 -25.21
C VAL A 22 -10.41 6.15 -26.71
N LYS A 23 -10.46 7.41 -27.16
CA LYS A 23 -10.54 7.72 -28.60
C LYS A 23 -9.42 6.98 -29.34
N SER A 24 -9.77 6.22 -30.38
CA SER A 24 -8.85 5.38 -31.15
C SER A 24 -7.54 6.09 -31.53
N ARG A 25 -7.64 7.38 -31.93
CA ARG A 25 -6.50 8.23 -32.29
C ARG A 25 -5.47 8.48 -31.17
N HIS A 26 -5.83 8.32 -29.89
CA HIS A 26 -4.91 8.51 -28.76
C HIS A 26 -4.27 7.21 -28.28
N ILE A 27 -4.79 6.04 -28.68
CA ILE A 27 -4.32 4.72 -28.21
C ILE A 27 -2.82 4.55 -28.48
N ARG A 28 -2.39 4.83 -29.71
CA ARG A 28 -0.97 4.71 -30.11
C ARG A 28 -0.06 5.60 -29.26
N MET A 29 -0.45 6.86 -29.09
CA MET A 29 0.33 7.82 -28.29
C MET A 29 0.44 7.37 -26.83
N ILE A 30 -0.67 6.92 -26.23
CA ILE A 30 -0.70 6.41 -24.85
C ILE A 30 0.19 5.16 -24.73
N ALA A 31 0.12 4.23 -25.70
CA ALA A 31 0.95 3.03 -25.70
C ALA A 31 2.45 3.36 -25.81
N GLN A 32 2.82 4.32 -26.65
CA GLN A 32 4.20 4.81 -26.77
C GLN A 32 4.68 5.47 -25.47
N MET A 33 3.86 6.32 -24.85
CA MET A 33 4.16 6.93 -23.54
C MET A 33 4.34 5.87 -22.46
N HIS A 34 3.46 4.86 -22.44
CA HIS A 34 3.48 3.76 -21.48
C HIS A 34 4.73 2.88 -21.63
N LYS A 35 5.12 2.54 -22.86
CA LYS A 35 6.38 1.84 -23.13
C LYS A 35 7.57 2.67 -22.65
N ALA A 36 7.63 3.95 -23.06
CA ALA A 36 8.73 4.84 -22.69
C ALA A 36 8.90 4.96 -21.17
N ILE A 37 7.82 5.23 -20.42
CA ILE A 37 7.89 5.36 -18.97
C ILE A 37 8.22 4.05 -18.26
N SER A 38 7.82 2.89 -18.83
CA SER A 38 8.19 1.57 -18.29
C SER A 38 9.70 1.34 -18.37
N ILE A 39 10.33 1.67 -19.50
CA ILE A 39 11.79 1.55 -19.66
C ILE A 39 12.52 2.50 -18.72
N ILE A 40 12.07 3.76 -18.62
CA ILE A 40 12.62 4.74 -17.67
C ILE A 40 12.49 4.23 -16.23
N GLN A 41 11.33 3.67 -15.86
CA GLN A 41 11.11 3.09 -14.53
C GLN A 41 12.14 2.00 -14.23
N PHE A 42 12.34 1.00 -15.10
CA PHE A 42 13.31 -0.08 -14.85
C PHE A 42 14.75 0.43 -14.68
N LYS A 43 15.13 1.46 -15.44
CA LYS A 43 16.44 2.11 -15.31
C LYS A 43 16.60 2.80 -13.94
N LEU A 44 15.59 3.56 -13.52
CA LEU A 44 15.56 4.25 -12.23
C LEU A 44 15.55 3.26 -11.06
N GLU A 45 14.74 2.21 -11.13
CA GLU A 45 14.71 1.12 -10.15
C GLU A 45 16.09 0.47 -10.02
N GLY A 46 16.76 0.18 -11.15
CA GLY A 46 18.11 -0.36 -11.12
C GLY A 46 19.13 0.56 -10.45
N ALA A 47 19.03 1.86 -10.65
CA ALA A 47 19.84 2.84 -9.93
C ALA A 47 19.55 2.87 -8.43
N VAL A 48 18.28 2.68 -8.00
CA VAL A 48 17.89 2.63 -6.57
C VAL A 48 18.45 1.37 -5.93
N ILE A 49 18.29 0.22 -6.58
CA ILE A 49 18.77 -1.07 -6.09
C ILE A 49 20.30 -1.06 -5.97
N ALA A 50 21.01 -0.55 -6.99
CA ALA A 50 22.47 -0.52 -6.99
C ALA A 50 23.09 0.26 -5.83
N ARG A 51 22.42 1.34 -5.37
CA ARG A 51 22.89 2.18 -4.25
C ARG A 51 22.40 1.74 -2.88
N ASN A 52 21.41 0.83 -2.80
CA ASN A 52 20.82 0.30 -1.56
C ASN A 52 20.85 -1.24 -1.53
N LYS A 53 22.06 -1.83 -1.53
CA LYS A 53 22.26 -3.30 -1.54
C LYS A 53 21.60 -4.02 -0.35
N GLU A 54 21.40 -3.30 0.76
CA GLU A 54 20.72 -3.84 1.94
C GLU A 54 19.24 -4.21 1.69
N TYR A 55 18.64 -3.75 0.59
CA TYR A 55 17.26 -4.08 0.25
C TYR A 55 17.08 -5.51 -0.26
N GLY A 56 18.17 -6.17 -0.68
CA GLY A 56 18.12 -7.55 -1.20
C GLY A 56 17.22 -7.68 -2.42
N MET A 57 17.32 -6.73 -3.35
CA MET A 57 16.46 -6.61 -4.54
C MET A 57 17.24 -6.72 -5.86
N GLU A 58 18.51 -7.15 -5.81
CA GLU A 58 19.37 -7.29 -6.98
C GLU A 58 18.80 -8.25 -8.04
N ASP A 59 17.97 -9.21 -7.64
CA ASP A 59 17.22 -10.10 -8.52
C ASP A 59 16.15 -9.38 -9.37
N ARG A 60 15.83 -8.12 -9.04
CA ARG A 60 14.89 -7.27 -9.78
C ARG A 60 15.56 -6.42 -10.85
N ASN A 61 16.89 -6.41 -10.89
CA ASN A 61 17.65 -5.79 -11.97
C ASN A 61 17.68 -6.73 -13.18
N LEU A 62 16.74 -6.61 -14.09
CA LEU A 62 16.59 -7.59 -15.20
C LEU A 62 17.20 -7.15 -16.53
N LEU A 63 17.41 -5.85 -16.75
CA LEU A 63 17.83 -5.33 -18.07
C LEU A 63 19.20 -5.87 -18.52
N HIS A 64 20.09 -6.17 -17.58
CA HIS A 64 21.41 -6.74 -17.89
C HIS A 64 21.40 -8.23 -18.24
N LEU A 65 20.26 -8.92 -18.04
CA LEU A 65 20.09 -10.34 -18.36
C LEU A 65 19.49 -10.56 -19.76
N VAL A 66 19.11 -9.49 -20.44
CA VAL A 66 18.51 -9.52 -21.78
C VAL A 66 19.62 -9.69 -22.83
N ASP A 67 19.45 -10.68 -23.69
CA ASP A 67 20.18 -10.77 -24.96
C ASP A 67 19.42 -9.96 -26.01
N TYR A 68 19.89 -8.74 -26.25
CA TYR A 68 19.27 -7.80 -27.19
C TYR A 68 19.41 -8.23 -28.66
N ASN A 69 20.38 -9.07 -29.00
CA ASN A 69 20.56 -9.57 -30.36
C ASN A 69 19.60 -10.72 -30.64
N LYS A 70 19.47 -11.64 -29.69
CA LYS A 70 18.57 -12.80 -29.79
C LYS A 70 17.11 -12.43 -29.49
N GLY A 71 16.88 -11.38 -28.70
CA GLY A 71 15.56 -11.00 -28.21
C GLY A 71 15.03 -11.97 -27.16
N SER A 72 15.89 -12.41 -26.24
CA SER A 72 15.56 -13.34 -25.16
C SER A 72 16.11 -12.84 -23.82
N ILE A 73 15.67 -13.45 -22.72
CA ILE A 73 16.17 -13.22 -21.36
C ILE A 73 16.36 -14.55 -20.65
N THR A 74 17.42 -14.67 -19.83
CA THR A 74 17.62 -15.85 -18.97
C THR A 74 17.25 -15.51 -17.53
N LEU A 75 16.26 -16.22 -16.99
CA LEU A 75 15.83 -16.11 -15.58
C LEU A 75 15.90 -17.50 -14.93
N ASP A 76 16.52 -17.59 -13.75
CA ASP A 76 16.66 -18.83 -12.98
C ASP A 76 17.22 -20.02 -13.81
N GLY A 77 18.15 -19.72 -14.72
CA GLY A 77 18.78 -20.71 -15.61
C GLY A 77 17.91 -21.16 -16.79
N ARG A 78 16.71 -20.60 -16.96
CA ARG A 78 15.83 -20.87 -18.10
C ARG A 78 15.76 -19.66 -19.04
N GLU A 79 15.86 -19.93 -20.34
CA GLU A 79 15.75 -18.91 -21.38
C GLU A 79 14.29 -18.69 -21.80
N TYR A 80 13.91 -17.44 -21.98
CA TYR A 80 12.57 -17.00 -22.41
C TYR A 80 12.69 -16.04 -23.59
N GLU A 81 11.87 -16.24 -24.62
CA GLU A 81 11.75 -15.28 -25.72
C GLU A 81 10.95 -14.04 -25.27
N LEU A 82 11.45 -12.85 -25.62
CA LEU A 82 10.78 -11.59 -25.31
C LEU A 82 9.65 -11.30 -26.32
N ARG A 83 8.51 -10.87 -25.78
CA ARG A 83 7.32 -10.46 -26.56
C ARG A 83 7.54 -9.14 -27.32
N ASP A 84 8.31 -8.24 -26.73
CA ASP A 84 8.78 -7.00 -27.35
C ASP A 84 10.31 -7.04 -27.40
N LYS A 85 10.88 -6.71 -28.55
CA LYS A 85 12.34 -6.75 -28.80
C LYS A 85 12.91 -5.38 -29.11
N ASN A 86 12.08 -4.33 -29.13
CA ASN A 86 12.50 -2.99 -29.50
C ASN A 86 12.84 -2.15 -28.26
N PHE A 87 14.14 -2.02 -27.98
CA PHE A 87 14.71 -1.29 -26.84
C PHE A 87 15.67 -0.18 -27.29
N PRO A 88 15.20 0.82 -28.06
CA PRO A 88 16.07 1.78 -28.75
C PRO A 88 16.85 2.70 -27.81
N THR A 89 16.45 2.82 -26.54
CA THR A 89 17.13 3.67 -25.55
C THR A 89 18.02 2.90 -24.58
N ILE A 90 18.11 1.57 -24.69
CA ILE A 90 18.95 0.77 -23.79
C ILE A 90 20.31 0.54 -24.44
N ASP A 91 21.37 0.98 -23.77
CA ASP A 91 22.75 0.60 -24.07
C ASP A 91 23.06 -0.73 -23.36
N PRO A 92 23.31 -1.85 -24.06
CA PRO A 92 23.62 -3.13 -23.43
C PRO A 92 24.84 -3.10 -22.50
N ALA A 93 25.80 -2.18 -22.73
CA ALA A 93 26.95 -2.02 -21.86
C ALA A 93 26.60 -1.29 -20.54
N ASN A 94 25.57 -0.45 -20.55
CA ASN A 94 25.10 0.31 -19.39
C ASN A 94 23.55 0.33 -19.34
N PRO A 95 22.90 -0.82 -19.13
CA PRO A 95 21.48 -0.98 -19.42
C PRO A 95 20.55 -0.13 -18.52
N TYR A 96 21.04 0.30 -17.37
CA TYR A 96 20.31 1.15 -16.41
C TYR A 96 20.58 2.65 -16.57
N LYS A 97 21.41 3.05 -17.54
CA LYS A 97 21.71 4.47 -17.77
C LYS A 97 20.55 5.13 -18.53
N LEU A 98 20.07 6.26 -18.01
CA LEU A 98 19.14 7.12 -18.75
C LEU A 98 19.90 7.82 -19.90
N SER A 99 19.26 7.87 -21.07
CA SER A 99 19.64 8.80 -22.13
C SER A 99 19.38 10.24 -21.70
N GLU A 100 19.96 11.19 -22.43
CA GLU A 100 19.76 12.63 -22.14
C GLU A 100 18.28 13.02 -22.21
N GLU A 101 17.55 12.53 -23.21
CA GLU A 101 16.11 12.79 -23.38
C GLU A 101 15.25 12.16 -22.28
N GLU A 102 15.58 10.94 -21.85
CA GLU A 102 14.91 10.30 -20.71
C GLU A 102 15.18 11.08 -19.42
N GLN A 103 16.41 11.55 -19.22
CA GLN A 103 16.78 12.36 -18.05
C GLN A 103 16.04 13.71 -18.04
N GLU A 104 15.90 14.36 -19.19
CA GLU A 104 15.09 15.59 -19.34
C GLU A 104 13.61 15.32 -19.03
N THR A 105 13.08 14.20 -19.51
CA THR A 105 11.69 13.77 -19.21
C THR A 105 11.49 13.59 -17.70
N VAL A 106 12.39 12.89 -17.02
CA VAL A 106 12.34 12.69 -15.57
C VAL A 106 12.44 14.02 -14.83
N ASN A 107 13.37 14.88 -15.22
CA ASN A 107 13.55 16.21 -14.59
C ASN A 107 12.30 17.08 -14.73
N THR A 108 11.67 17.06 -15.91
CA THR A 108 10.42 17.77 -16.19
C THR A 108 9.26 17.24 -15.34
N LEU A 109 9.09 15.91 -15.26
CA LEU A 109 8.07 15.31 -14.39
C LEU A 109 8.31 15.69 -12.92
N MET A 110 9.53 15.52 -12.42
CA MET A 110 9.89 15.93 -11.07
C MET A 110 9.58 17.40 -10.82
N HIS A 111 9.89 18.30 -11.76
CA HIS A 111 9.57 19.71 -11.65
C HIS A 111 8.07 19.94 -11.46
N TYR A 112 7.20 19.32 -12.27
CA TYR A 112 5.76 19.49 -12.13
C TYR A 112 5.22 18.93 -10.80
N PHE A 113 5.65 17.75 -10.38
CA PHE A 113 5.22 17.16 -9.10
C PHE A 113 5.68 18.02 -7.91
N GLN A 114 6.92 18.53 -7.96
CA GLN A 114 7.52 19.33 -6.87
C GLN A 114 7.06 20.78 -6.81
N ASN A 115 6.39 21.30 -7.85
CA ASN A 115 5.86 22.67 -7.85
C ASN A 115 4.32 22.71 -7.85
N SER A 116 3.67 21.56 -7.74
CA SER A 116 2.22 21.47 -7.64
C SER A 116 1.75 21.84 -6.24
N GLU A 117 1.25 23.07 -6.08
CA GLU A 117 0.66 23.56 -4.84
C GLU A 117 -0.46 22.64 -4.32
N LYS A 118 -1.34 22.18 -5.22
CA LYS A 118 -2.45 21.27 -4.88
C LYS A 118 -1.94 19.95 -4.34
N LEU A 119 -0.93 19.36 -4.99
CA LEU A 119 -0.34 18.11 -4.52
C LEU A 119 0.30 18.29 -3.14
N HIS A 120 1.05 19.36 -2.93
CA HIS A 120 1.64 19.65 -1.61
C HIS A 120 0.59 19.82 -0.52
N LYS A 121 -0.52 20.52 -0.81
CA LYS A 121 -1.63 20.68 0.14
C LYS A 121 -2.24 19.32 0.51
N HIS A 122 -2.49 18.46 -0.48
CA HIS A 122 -3.02 17.11 -0.25
C HIS A 122 -2.03 16.24 0.53
N MET A 123 -0.76 16.22 0.14
CA MET A 123 0.28 15.45 0.85
C MET A 123 0.44 15.93 2.30
N LYS A 124 0.43 17.24 2.56
CA LYS A 124 0.48 17.79 3.92
C LYS A 124 -0.72 17.33 4.75
N LEU A 125 -1.92 17.31 4.18
CA LEU A 125 -3.10 16.78 4.87
C LEU A 125 -2.92 15.30 5.23
N MET A 126 -2.42 14.49 4.30
CA MET A 126 -2.15 13.07 4.53
C MET A 126 -1.09 12.87 5.61
N PHE A 127 0.01 13.62 5.60
CA PHE A 127 1.05 13.52 6.64
C PHE A 127 0.59 14.04 8.00
N ASN A 128 -0.29 15.04 8.05
CA ASN A 128 -0.78 15.57 9.33
C ASN A 128 -1.72 14.62 10.06
N ASN A 129 -2.48 13.79 9.33
CA ASN A 129 -3.55 12.97 9.91
C ASN A 129 -3.34 11.46 9.72
N GLY A 130 -2.51 11.07 8.75
CA GLY A 130 -2.21 9.68 8.45
C GLY A 130 -1.06 9.16 9.31
N SER A 131 -1.11 7.86 9.56
CA SER A 131 -0.12 7.08 10.28
C SER A 131 -0.03 5.69 9.65
N LEU A 132 1.06 4.96 9.91
CA LEU A 132 1.23 3.61 9.36
C LEU A 132 0.28 2.60 10.03
N TYR A 133 -0.07 2.87 11.28
CA TYR A 133 -1.06 2.15 12.06
C TYR A 133 -1.80 3.13 12.98
N LEU A 134 -2.98 2.75 13.45
CA LEU A 134 -3.75 3.51 14.43
C LEU A 134 -4.29 2.55 15.48
N VAL A 135 -4.07 2.85 16.76
CA VAL A 135 -4.79 2.20 17.86
C VAL A 135 -5.95 3.11 18.24
N ARG A 136 -7.17 2.60 18.16
CA ARG A 136 -8.39 3.37 18.48
C ARG A 136 -9.44 2.50 19.17
N ASN A 137 -9.90 2.92 20.34
CA ASN A 137 -10.92 2.24 21.14
C ASN A 137 -10.62 0.73 21.30
N SER A 138 -9.40 0.43 21.73
CA SER A 138 -8.85 -0.93 21.85
C SER A 138 -8.70 -1.70 20.53
N ASN A 139 -8.89 -1.11 19.35
CA ASN A 139 -8.69 -1.80 18.07
C ASN A 139 -7.41 -1.35 17.38
N LEU A 140 -6.78 -2.25 16.63
CA LEU A 140 -5.59 -1.96 15.83
C LEU A 140 -5.95 -1.84 14.36
N LEU A 141 -5.63 -0.73 13.73
CA LEU A 141 -5.83 -0.48 12.32
C LEU A 141 -4.48 -0.41 11.59
N TYR A 142 -4.30 -1.18 10.52
CA TYR A 142 -3.18 -1.02 9.59
C TYR A 142 -3.55 -1.48 8.17
N HIS A 143 -2.93 -0.91 7.14
CA HIS A 143 -3.37 -1.14 5.76
C HIS A 143 -2.83 -2.44 5.16
N GLY A 144 -1.51 -2.69 5.17
CA GLY A 144 -0.88 -3.84 4.52
C GLY A 144 -0.78 -5.10 5.39
N SER A 145 0.44 -5.48 5.77
CA SER A 145 0.76 -6.69 6.53
C SER A 145 1.63 -6.40 7.75
N MET A 146 1.64 -7.35 8.69
CA MET A 146 2.68 -7.43 9.71
C MET A 146 3.76 -8.40 9.23
N PRO A 147 5.04 -8.00 9.09
CA PRO A 147 6.08 -8.95 8.68
C PRO A 147 6.26 -10.10 9.70
N LEU A 148 6.06 -11.33 9.23
CA LEU A 148 6.15 -12.55 10.03
C LEU A 148 7.14 -13.55 9.43
N ASN A 149 7.70 -14.38 10.29
CA ASN A 149 8.40 -15.61 9.92
C ASN A 149 7.40 -16.74 9.61
N PRO A 150 7.86 -17.86 9.01
CA PRO A 150 7.00 -19.02 8.74
C PRO A 150 6.30 -19.60 9.97
N ASP A 151 6.91 -19.49 11.15
CA ASP A 151 6.37 -19.97 12.44
C ASP A 151 5.37 -19.00 13.10
N GLY A 152 5.15 -17.82 12.50
CA GLY A 152 4.28 -16.77 13.04
C GLY A 152 4.93 -15.83 14.04
N SER A 153 6.22 -15.99 14.34
CA SER A 153 6.98 -14.98 15.09
C SER A 153 7.20 -13.72 14.25
N LEU A 154 7.41 -12.58 14.93
CA LEU A 154 7.66 -11.30 14.26
C LEU A 154 9.00 -11.35 13.50
N LYS A 155 8.96 -11.01 12.22
CA LYS A 155 10.16 -10.97 11.38
C LYS A 155 10.98 -9.72 11.72
N LYS A 156 12.29 -9.91 11.91
CA LYS A 156 13.24 -8.81 12.04
C LYS A 156 13.65 -8.30 10.67
N ILE A 157 13.59 -6.99 10.49
CA ILE A 157 13.86 -6.30 9.23
C ILE A 157 14.83 -5.16 9.51
N LYS A 158 15.79 -4.99 8.60
CA LYS A 158 16.76 -3.90 8.67
C LYS A 158 16.20 -2.64 8.01
N VAL A 159 16.07 -1.57 8.78
CA VAL A 159 15.60 -0.25 8.31
C VAL A 159 16.65 0.80 8.64
N LEU A 160 17.36 1.26 7.62
CA LEU A 160 18.43 2.27 7.73
C LEU A 160 19.46 1.96 8.84
N GLY A 161 19.88 0.70 8.93
CA GLY A 161 20.88 0.25 9.90
C GLY A 161 20.31 -0.41 11.16
N ASP A 162 19.08 -0.11 11.53
CA ASP A 162 18.42 -0.68 12.71
C ASP A 162 17.70 -1.98 12.35
N GLU A 163 17.90 -3.04 13.13
CA GLU A 163 17.14 -4.29 12.99
C GLU A 163 15.95 -4.28 13.95
N LEU A 164 14.74 -4.27 13.41
CA LEU A 164 13.50 -4.05 14.16
C LEU A 164 12.41 -5.04 13.72
N SER A 165 11.44 -5.27 14.59
CA SER A 165 10.26 -6.10 14.32
C SER A 165 9.03 -5.47 14.98
N GLY A 166 7.82 -5.90 14.61
CA GLY A 166 6.59 -5.51 15.31
C GLY A 166 6.32 -4.00 15.34
N LYS A 167 5.90 -3.49 16.49
CA LYS A 167 5.58 -2.07 16.67
C LYS A 167 6.82 -1.17 16.48
N PRO A 168 8.01 -1.48 17.04
CA PRO A 168 9.23 -0.71 16.78
C PRO A 168 9.57 -0.55 15.30
N LEU A 169 9.32 -1.57 14.47
CA LEU A 169 9.50 -1.49 13.03
C LEU A 169 8.55 -0.44 12.43
N PHE A 170 7.27 -0.50 12.76
CA PHE A 170 6.27 0.45 12.25
C PHE A 170 6.60 1.89 12.69
N ASP A 171 6.99 2.10 13.94
CA ASP A 171 7.39 3.40 14.47
C ASP A 171 8.63 3.96 13.73
N LYS A 172 9.60 3.09 13.40
CA LYS A 172 10.78 3.49 12.62
C LYS A 172 10.40 3.85 11.18
N VAL A 173 9.58 3.03 10.52
CA VAL A 173 9.11 3.31 9.16
C VAL A 173 8.38 4.64 9.12
N GLU A 174 7.51 4.93 10.07
CA GLU A 174 6.79 6.21 10.12
C GLU A 174 7.74 7.40 10.25
N LYS A 175 8.76 7.31 11.11
CA LYS A 175 9.81 8.33 11.22
C LYS A 175 10.56 8.53 9.90
N VAL A 176 10.92 7.44 9.21
CA VAL A 176 11.64 7.47 7.93
C VAL A 176 10.80 8.14 6.85
N VAL A 177 9.53 7.77 6.70
CA VAL A 177 8.66 8.36 5.67
C VAL A 177 8.42 9.85 5.94
N ARG A 178 8.20 10.24 7.20
CA ARG A 178 8.07 11.66 7.58
C ARG A 178 9.36 12.43 7.32
N GLN A 179 10.51 11.86 7.68
CA GLN A 179 11.81 12.45 7.38
C GLN A 179 11.99 12.63 5.87
N ALA A 180 11.72 11.61 5.05
CA ALA A 180 11.84 11.69 3.60
C ALA A 180 11.01 12.85 2.98
N TYR A 181 9.85 13.16 3.57
CA TYR A 181 8.98 14.23 3.12
C TYR A 181 9.46 15.63 3.54
N PHE A 182 9.92 15.78 4.79
CA PHE A 182 10.35 17.08 5.35
C PHE A 182 11.84 17.39 5.16
N GLU A 183 12.65 16.40 4.79
CA GLU A 183 14.09 16.58 4.59
C GLU A 183 14.37 17.51 3.41
N GLU A 184 15.17 18.55 3.68
CA GLU A 184 15.66 19.48 2.67
C GLU A 184 16.45 18.75 1.57
N ARG A 185 16.49 19.34 0.38
CA ARG A 185 17.10 18.78 -0.83
C ARG A 185 18.64 18.74 -0.73
N LYS A 186 19.19 17.89 0.13
CA LYS A 186 20.62 17.57 0.15
C LYS A 186 20.91 16.40 -0.81
N LYS A 187 22.18 16.27 -1.17
CA LYS A 187 22.67 15.26 -2.13
C LYS A 187 22.20 13.84 -1.74
N PRO A 188 21.96 12.95 -2.71
CA PRO A 188 21.65 11.55 -2.44
C PRO A 188 22.72 10.94 -1.54
N SER A 189 22.30 10.38 -0.41
CA SER A 189 23.16 9.60 0.48
C SER A 189 22.80 8.12 0.37
N LYS A 190 23.73 7.24 0.76
CA LYS A 190 23.55 5.78 0.81
C LYS A 190 22.42 5.32 1.76
N HIS A 191 21.80 6.24 2.49
CA HIS A 191 20.70 5.99 3.41
C HIS A 191 19.57 7.02 3.19
N SER A 192 19.21 7.23 1.93
CA SER A 192 18.13 8.16 1.62
C SER A 192 16.79 7.60 2.14
N CYS A 193 16.14 8.36 3.00
CA CYS A 193 14.78 8.05 3.43
C CYS A 193 13.80 8.02 2.23
N LYS A 194 14.13 8.68 1.12
CA LYS A 194 13.31 8.73 -0.11
C LYS A 194 13.33 7.41 -0.87
N ASP A 195 14.50 6.76 -0.97
CA ASP A 195 14.61 5.44 -1.58
C ASP A 195 13.83 4.40 -0.77
N TYR A 196 13.78 4.57 0.56
CA TYR A 196 12.99 3.71 1.42
C TYR A 196 11.48 3.84 1.17
N ILE A 197 10.96 5.01 0.76
CA ILE A 197 9.55 5.14 0.33
C ILE A 197 9.29 4.28 -0.91
N TRP A 198 10.21 4.26 -1.88
CA TRP A 198 10.11 3.35 -3.02
C TRP A 198 10.22 1.88 -2.59
N TYR A 199 11.09 1.55 -1.64
CA TYR A 199 11.17 0.20 -1.08
C TYR A 199 9.85 -0.23 -0.44
N LEU A 200 9.14 0.67 0.26
CA LEU A 200 7.83 0.33 0.84
C LEU A 200 6.81 -0.13 -0.21
N TRP A 201 6.92 0.34 -1.45
CA TRP A 201 6.01 -0.03 -2.52
C TRP A 201 6.24 -1.45 -3.07
N CYS A 202 7.48 -1.93 -3.10
CA CYS A 202 7.83 -3.14 -3.87
C CYS A 202 8.87 -4.07 -3.23
N GLY A 203 9.41 -3.68 -2.08
CA GLY A 203 10.39 -4.46 -1.33
C GLY A 203 9.76 -5.68 -0.66
N PRO A 204 10.43 -6.86 -0.70
CA PRO A 204 9.82 -8.11 -0.24
C PRO A 204 9.47 -8.14 1.24
N ASP A 205 10.19 -7.38 2.05
CA ASP A 205 9.97 -7.27 3.50
C ASP A 205 9.19 -6.01 3.88
N SER A 206 8.67 -5.26 2.90
CA SER A 206 7.83 -4.11 3.18
C SER A 206 6.49 -4.53 3.81
N PRO A 207 6.08 -3.91 4.94
CA PRO A 207 4.75 -4.10 5.52
C PRO A 207 3.62 -3.57 4.62
N GLN A 208 3.92 -2.86 3.52
CA GLN A 208 2.92 -2.34 2.58
C GLN A 208 2.84 -3.13 1.27
N PHE A 209 3.71 -4.13 1.07
CA PHE A 209 3.76 -4.91 -0.17
C PHE A 209 3.42 -6.40 0.04
N ASP A 210 4.03 -7.05 1.05
CA ASP A 210 3.77 -8.45 1.45
C ASP A 210 3.84 -9.49 0.31
N LYS A 211 4.76 -9.31 -0.65
CA LYS A 211 5.00 -10.24 -1.74
C LYS A 211 6.48 -10.40 -2.03
N SER A 212 6.87 -11.55 -2.59
CA SER A 212 8.27 -11.88 -2.86
C SER A 212 8.93 -10.97 -3.89
N LYS A 213 8.16 -10.47 -4.87
CA LYS A 213 8.67 -9.61 -5.94
C LYS A 213 7.53 -8.83 -6.61
N MET A 214 7.86 -7.73 -7.26
CA MET A 214 6.98 -7.03 -8.21
C MET A 214 7.31 -7.47 -9.64
N ALA A 215 6.51 -8.36 -10.23
CA ALA A 215 6.83 -9.03 -11.51
C ALA A 215 6.47 -8.20 -12.77
N THR A 216 6.64 -6.86 -12.71
CA THR A 216 6.18 -5.93 -13.76
C THR A 216 6.86 -6.18 -15.10
N PHE A 217 8.19 -6.38 -15.11
CA PHE A 217 8.94 -6.67 -16.33
C PHE A 217 8.47 -7.98 -16.95
N GLU A 218 8.38 -9.04 -16.15
CA GLU A 218 7.95 -10.35 -16.61
C GLU A 218 6.54 -10.29 -17.23
N ARG A 219 5.61 -9.55 -16.62
CA ARG A 219 4.23 -9.37 -17.15
C ARG A 219 4.20 -8.67 -18.52
N TYR A 220 5.07 -7.70 -18.76
CA TYR A 220 5.13 -7.02 -20.05
C TYR A 220 5.82 -7.87 -21.11
N PHE A 221 6.99 -8.41 -20.80
CA PHE A 221 7.91 -8.94 -21.82
C PHE A 221 7.93 -10.47 -21.93
N ILE A 222 7.44 -11.22 -20.95
CA ILE A 222 7.51 -12.69 -20.95
C ILE A 222 6.10 -13.28 -21.02
N ALA A 223 5.88 -14.20 -21.97
CA ALA A 223 4.57 -14.83 -22.16
C ALA A 223 4.26 -15.90 -21.09
N ASP A 224 5.28 -16.57 -20.56
CA ASP A 224 5.14 -17.62 -19.55
C ASP A 224 4.64 -17.04 -18.21
N LYS A 225 3.38 -17.37 -17.87
CA LYS A 225 2.69 -16.87 -16.66
C LYS A 225 3.31 -17.36 -15.36
N GLU A 226 4.11 -18.43 -15.38
CA GLU A 226 4.82 -18.89 -14.19
C GLU A 226 5.79 -17.82 -13.69
N THR A 227 6.39 -17.05 -14.61
CA THR A 227 7.30 -15.94 -14.26
C THR A 227 6.60 -14.75 -13.60
N HIS A 228 5.26 -14.66 -13.73
CA HIS A 228 4.44 -13.57 -13.20
C HIS A 228 4.00 -13.81 -11.75
N LYS A 229 4.31 -14.98 -11.17
CA LYS A 229 3.92 -15.33 -9.81
C LYS A 229 4.64 -14.45 -8.80
N GLU A 230 3.86 -13.88 -7.89
CA GLU A 230 4.32 -13.06 -6.78
C GLU A 230 3.88 -13.77 -5.50
N GLU A 231 4.80 -14.50 -4.87
CA GLU A 231 4.50 -15.31 -3.69
C GLU A 231 4.14 -14.40 -2.53
N LYS A 232 3.02 -14.66 -1.87
CA LYS A 232 2.57 -13.84 -0.74
C LYS A 232 3.41 -14.12 0.50
N GLY A 233 3.63 -13.06 1.28
CA GLY A 233 4.33 -13.14 2.56
C GLY A 233 3.61 -14.01 3.60
N HIS A 234 4.32 -14.28 4.71
CA HIS A 234 3.83 -15.19 5.75
C HIS A 234 2.61 -14.66 6.48
N TYR A 235 2.47 -13.34 6.61
CA TYR A 235 1.26 -12.73 7.15
C TYR A 235 0.02 -13.20 6.38
N ASN A 236 0.04 -13.16 5.05
CA ASN A 236 -1.09 -13.60 4.25
C ASN A 236 -1.48 -15.07 4.52
N LYS A 237 -0.48 -15.92 4.75
CA LYS A 237 -0.65 -17.36 5.03
C LYS A 237 -1.17 -17.61 6.45
N LEU A 238 -0.80 -16.74 7.40
CA LEU A 238 -1.05 -16.93 8.83
C LEU A 238 -2.18 -16.07 9.40
N LYS A 239 -2.70 -15.07 8.66
CA LYS A 239 -3.73 -14.13 9.14
C LYS A 239 -5.08 -14.76 9.55
N ASN A 240 -5.30 -16.04 9.25
CA ASN A 240 -6.47 -16.80 9.72
C ASN A 240 -6.23 -17.47 11.08
N ASN A 241 -5.01 -17.46 11.60
CA ASN A 241 -4.66 -18.03 12.90
C ASN A 241 -4.95 -17.00 14.02
N ARG A 242 -5.69 -17.44 15.04
CA ARG A 242 -6.13 -16.58 16.14
C ARG A 242 -4.99 -16.14 17.03
N GLU A 243 -4.10 -17.07 17.39
CA GLU A 243 -2.96 -16.84 18.28
C GLU A 243 -1.99 -15.81 17.68
N VAL A 244 -1.80 -15.84 16.36
CA VAL A 244 -1.01 -14.85 15.61
C VAL A 244 -1.66 -13.47 15.69
N CYS A 245 -2.97 -13.36 15.43
CA CYS A 245 -3.67 -12.07 15.55
C CYS A 245 -3.63 -11.51 16.97
N GLU A 246 -3.80 -12.36 17.99
CA GLU A 246 -3.71 -11.93 19.39
C GLU A 246 -2.28 -11.53 19.79
N MET A 247 -1.26 -12.21 19.26
CA MET A 247 0.13 -11.79 19.43
C MET A 247 0.38 -10.41 18.84
N ILE A 248 -0.12 -10.15 17.62
CA ILE A 248 -0.01 -8.83 16.99
C ILE A 248 -0.72 -7.77 17.83
N LEU A 249 -1.93 -8.03 18.34
CA LEU A 249 -2.61 -7.07 19.24
C LEU A 249 -1.76 -6.74 20.48
N ARG A 250 -1.17 -7.76 21.12
CA ARG A 250 -0.29 -7.57 22.28
C ARG A 250 0.97 -6.78 21.96
N GLU A 251 1.56 -6.98 20.78
CA GLU A 251 2.72 -6.21 20.29
C GLU A 251 2.43 -4.69 20.22
N PHE A 252 1.16 -4.32 20.00
CA PHE A 252 0.72 -2.92 20.02
C PHE A 252 0.16 -2.46 21.37
N GLY A 253 0.37 -3.24 22.44
CA GLY A 253 -0.06 -2.91 23.80
C GLY A 253 -1.56 -3.13 24.05
N ILE A 254 -2.24 -3.88 23.18
CA ILE A 254 -3.68 -4.11 23.28
C ILE A 254 -3.95 -5.46 23.96
N THR A 255 -4.63 -5.42 25.10
CA THR A 255 -4.93 -6.61 25.92
C THR A 255 -6.42 -6.90 26.05
N ASP A 256 -7.29 -6.01 25.55
CA ASP A 256 -8.74 -6.18 25.64
C ASP A 256 -9.18 -7.41 24.81
N PRO A 257 -9.87 -8.40 25.42
CA PRO A 257 -10.36 -9.58 24.73
C PRO A 257 -11.35 -9.29 23.60
N GLN A 258 -11.99 -8.11 23.59
CA GLN A 258 -12.89 -7.65 22.53
C GLN A 258 -12.18 -6.84 21.44
N SER A 259 -10.86 -6.78 21.48
CA SER A 259 -10.08 -6.09 20.45
C SER A 259 -10.02 -6.86 19.15
N HIS A 260 -10.00 -6.08 18.07
CA HIS A 260 -9.86 -6.56 16.70
C HIS A 260 -8.72 -5.85 15.97
N ILE A 261 -8.12 -6.58 15.04
CA ILE A 261 -7.32 -6.01 13.97
C ILE A 261 -8.28 -5.64 12.84
N ILE A 262 -8.22 -4.40 12.37
CA ILE A 262 -8.94 -3.91 11.20
C ILE A 262 -7.90 -3.68 10.12
N ASN A 263 -8.00 -4.45 9.04
CA ASN A 263 -6.99 -4.49 7.99
C ASN A 263 -7.61 -4.22 6.62
N GLY A 264 -6.85 -3.60 5.72
CA GLY A 264 -7.29 -3.31 4.35
C GLY A 264 -6.41 -4.00 3.31
N HIS A 265 -6.15 -3.29 2.21
CA HIS A 265 -5.17 -3.60 1.16
C HIS A 265 -5.49 -4.78 0.23
N ILE A 266 -5.99 -5.89 0.75
CA ILE A 266 -6.24 -7.11 -0.03
C ILE A 266 -7.73 -7.30 -0.27
N PRO A 267 -8.18 -7.43 -1.53
CA PRO A 267 -9.58 -7.65 -1.83
C PRO A 267 -10.07 -8.98 -1.27
N VAL A 268 -11.27 -8.96 -0.70
CA VAL A 268 -11.94 -10.16 -0.18
C VAL A 268 -12.72 -10.81 -1.31
N LYS A 269 -12.39 -12.05 -1.66
CA LYS A 269 -13.03 -12.80 -2.76
C LYS A 269 -14.34 -13.43 -2.29
N THR A 270 -15.30 -12.58 -1.92
CA THR A 270 -16.62 -12.98 -1.40
C THR A 270 -17.35 -13.88 -2.39
N GLY A 271 -17.27 -13.60 -3.70
CA GLY A 271 -17.83 -14.46 -4.75
C GLY A 271 -17.24 -15.87 -4.80
N LYS A 272 -16.10 -16.12 -4.14
CA LYS A 272 -15.47 -17.44 -3.96
C LYS A 272 -15.66 -18.02 -2.55
N GLY A 273 -16.53 -17.42 -1.74
CA GLY A 273 -16.81 -17.84 -0.37
C GLY A 273 -15.80 -17.34 0.67
N GLU A 274 -14.91 -16.40 0.34
CA GLU A 274 -13.99 -15.82 1.33
C GLU A 274 -14.74 -14.90 2.30
N SER A 275 -14.58 -15.13 3.60
CA SER A 275 -15.13 -14.25 4.65
C SER A 275 -14.20 -13.06 4.94
N PRO A 276 -14.74 -11.84 5.15
CA PRO A 276 -13.99 -10.70 5.67
C PRO A 276 -13.64 -10.87 7.15
N ILE A 277 -14.31 -11.79 7.84
CA ILE A 277 -14.11 -12.12 9.25
C ILE A 277 -13.15 -13.30 9.32
N LYS A 278 -11.98 -13.09 9.91
CA LYS A 278 -10.90 -14.07 9.98
C LYS A 278 -10.48 -14.31 11.43
N ALA A 279 -9.72 -15.39 11.66
CA ALA A 279 -9.11 -15.67 12.95
C ALA A 279 -10.11 -15.69 14.13
N GLY A 280 -11.29 -16.27 13.92
CA GLY A 280 -12.35 -16.33 14.93
C GLY A 280 -12.87 -14.95 15.36
N GLY A 281 -12.85 -13.97 14.45
CA GLY A 281 -13.28 -12.60 14.70
C GLY A 281 -12.15 -11.64 15.05
N LYS A 282 -10.92 -12.10 15.28
CA LYS A 282 -9.79 -11.22 15.66
C LYS A 282 -9.24 -10.36 14.53
N LEU A 283 -9.54 -10.71 13.28
CA LEU A 283 -9.15 -9.93 12.11
C LEU A 283 -10.38 -9.64 11.26
N LEU A 284 -10.61 -8.36 11.00
CA LEU A 284 -11.66 -7.82 10.13
C LEU A 284 -10.99 -7.20 8.91
N VAL A 285 -11.18 -7.81 7.74
CA VAL A 285 -10.64 -7.31 6.47
C VAL A 285 -11.70 -6.45 5.79
N ILE A 286 -11.43 -5.16 5.68
CA ILE A 286 -12.32 -4.18 5.07
C ILE A 286 -11.75 -3.78 3.72
N ASP A 287 -12.40 -4.27 2.67
CA ASP A 287 -12.07 -3.96 1.29
C ASP A 287 -12.87 -2.75 0.79
N GLY A 288 -12.17 -1.77 0.22
CA GLY A 288 -12.74 -0.62 -0.47
C GLY A 288 -13.17 -1.02 -1.89
N GLY A 289 -14.22 -1.83 -2.01
CA GLY A 289 -14.73 -2.33 -3.29
C GLY A 289 -15.42 -1.29 -4.20
N TYR A 290 -15.27 0.01 -3.91
CA TYR A 290 -15.80 1.09 -4.75
C TYR A 290 -15.07 1.21 -6.10
N SER A 291 -13.94 0.52 -6.28
CA SER A 291 -13.26 0.43 -7.58
C SER A 291 -13.89 -0.67 -8.44
N LYS A 292 -14.56 -0.26 -9.53
CA LYS A 292 -15.14 -1.15 -10.54
C LYS A 292 -14.17 -2.23 -11.03
N ALA A 293 -12.89 -1.91 -11.12
CA ALA A 293 -11.86 -2.84 -11.59
C ALA A 293 -11.75 -4.12 -10.73
N TYR A 294 -12.07 -4.03 -9.43
CA TYR A 294 -11.98 -5.17 -8.50
C TYR A 294 -13.29 -5.94 -8.31
N GLN A 295 -14.43 -5.40 -8.77
CA GLN A 295 -15.75 -6.04 -8.58
C GLN A 295 -15.82 -7.44 -9.21
N SER A 296 -15.12 -7.66 -10.32
CA SER A 296 -15.02 -8.98 -10.96
C SER A 296 -14.28 -10.01 -10.09
N GLU A 297 -13.37 -9.57 -9.23
CA GLU A 297 -12.61 -10.43 -8.32
C GLU A 297 -13.30 -10.61 -6.96
N THR A 298 -13.90 -9.55 -6.43
CA THR A 298 -14.55 -9.54 -5.11
C THR A 298 -15.96 -10.12 -5.15
N GLY A 299 -16.68 -9.91 -6.25
CA GLY A 299 -18.11 -10.24 -6.40
C GLY A 299 -19.06 -9.24 -5.72
N ILE A 300 -18.54 -8.18 -5.10
CA ILE A 300 -19.30 -7.18 -4.32
C ILE A 300 -18.71 -5.76 -4.50
N ALA A 301 -19.46 -4.73 -4.10
CA ALA A 301 -18.96 -3.33 -4.05
C ALA A 301 -18.10 -3.02 -2.82
N GLY A 302 -17.90 -3.99 -1.92
CA GLY A 302 -17.03 -3.85 -0.75
C GLY A 302 -17.78 -3.86 0.58
N TYR A 303 -17.05 -3.55 1.64
CA TYR A 303 -17.54 -3.62 3.01
C TYR A 303 -17.43 -2.27 3.72
N THR A 304 -18.39 -1.98 4.58
CA THR A 304 -18.31 -0.89 5.56
C THR A 304 -18.31 -1.48 6.96
N LEU A 305 -17.34 -1.06 7.78
CA LEU A 305 -17.31 -1.36 9.21
C LEU A 305 -17.95 -0.21 9.98
N ILE A 306 -19.00 -0.51 10.75
CA ILE A 306 -19.69 0.45 11.61
C ILE A 306 -19.34 0.13 13.06
N TYR A 307 -18.87 1.14 13.78
CA TYR A 307 -18.63 1.07 15.22
C TYR A 307 -19.52 2.08 15.94
N ASN A 308 -20.33 1.61 16.89
CA ASN A 308 -21.20 2.47 17.69
C ASN A 308 -21.30 1.97 19.14
N SER A 309 -22.14 2.62 19.96
CA SER A 309 -22.27 2.26 21.38
C SER A 309 -22.76 0.83 21.66
N HIS A 310 -23.31 0.15 20.66
CA HIS A 310 -23.80 -1.23 20.76
C HIS A 310 -22.78 -2.27 20.28
N GLY A 311 -21.74 -1.88 19.53
CA GLY A 311 -20.68 -2.78 19.08
C GLY A 311 -20.23 -2.53 17.64
N LEU A 312 -19.76 -3.62 17.00
CA LEU A 312 -19.23 -3.64 15.63
C LEU A 312 -20.18 -4.36 14.68
N GLN A 313 -20.39 -3.77 13.50
CA GLN A 313 -21.20 -4.34 12.42
C GLN A 313 -20.45 -4.22 11.09
N ILE A 314 -20.49 -5.28 10.29
CA ILE A 314 -20.03 -5.24 8.90
C ILE A 314 -21.24 -5.20 7.99
N VAL A 315 -21.24 -4.23 7.07
CA VAL A 315 -22.23 -4.11 6.01
C VAL A 315 -21.57 -4.44 4.69
N GLN A 316 -22.12 -5.42 3.98
CA GLN A 316 -21.72 -5.79 2.62
C GLN A 316 -22.56 -5.00 1.62
N HIS A 317 -21.91 -4.39 0.63
CA HIS A 317 -22.58 -3.63 -0.42
C HIS A 317 -22.57 -4.36 -1.76
N GLN A 318 -23.71 -4.38 -2.44
CA GLN A 318 -23.81 -4.94 -3.79
C GLN A 318 -23.32 -3.94 -4.86
N PRO A 319 -22.76 -4.42 -6.00
CA PRO A 319 -22.36 -3.56 -7.11
C PRO A 319 -23.53 -2.76 -7.69
N PHE A 320 -23.36 -1.45 -7.81
CA PHE A 320 -24.25 -0.61 -8.60
C PHE A 320 -23.75 -0.52 -10.04
N VAL A 321 -24.54 -1.06 -10.98
CA VAL A 321 -24.16 -1.10 -12.41
C VAL A 321 -24.54 0.18 -13.14
N SER A 322 -25.83 0.55 -13.13
CA SER A 322 -26.33 1.82 -13.70
C SER A 322 -27.74 2.14 -13.25
N ALA A 323 -28.11 3.43 -13.30
CA ALA A 323 -29.48 3.88 -13.00
C ALA A 323 -30.52 3.22 -13.91
N SER A 324 -30.23 3.11 -15.22
CA SER A 324 -31.15 2.49 -16.18
C SER A 324 -31.39 1.00 -15.91
N LYS A 325 -30.36 0.27 -15.47
CA LYS A 325 -30.51 -1.14 -15.09
C LYS A 325 -31.32 -1.27 -13.80
N ALA A 326 -31.02 -0.46 -12.79
CA ALA A 326 -31.74 -0.50 -11.51
C ALA A 326 -33.24 -0.19 -11.69
N ILE A 327 -33.59 0.83 -12.49
CA ILE A 327 -34.99 1.18 -12.77
C ILE A 327 -35.72 0.07 -13.53
N ARG A 328 -35.07 -0.51 -14.54
CA ARG A 328 -35.68 -1.54 -15.39
C ARG A 328 -35.89 -2.85 -14.64
N ASP A 329 -34.91 -3.25 -13.85
CA ASP A 329 -34.89 -4.56 -13.19
C ASP A 329 -35.57 -4.48 -11.81
N GLY A 330 -35.90 -3.26 -11.33
CA GLY A 330 -36.45 -3.04 -10.00
C GLY A 330 -35.45 -3.31 -8.89
N ASP A 331 -34.14 -3.27 -9.20
CA ASP A 331 -33.07 -3.53 -8.24
C ASP A 331 -33.02 -2.40 -7.20
N ASP A 332 -33.20 -2.75 -5.93
CA ASP A 332 -32.92 -1.87 -4.80
C ASP A 332 -31.46 -2.06 -4.34
N ILE A 333 -30.88 -1.07 -3.65
CA ILE A 333 -29.52 -1.18 -3.09
C ILE A 333 -29.59 -2.05 -1.84
N ILE A 334 -29.57 -3.36 -2.05
CA ILE A 334 -29.60 -4.34 -0.97
C ILE A 334 -28.21 -4.38 -0.31
N SER A 335 -28.16 -4.05 0.97
CA SER A 335 -26.97 -4.26 1.80
C SER A 335 -27.23 -5.38 2.80
N GLU A 336 -26.32 -6.35 2.87
CA GLU A 336 -26.40 -7.43 3.85
C GLU A 336 -25.62 -7.01 5.10
N THR A 337 -26.30 -6.92 6.24
CA THR A 337 -25.65 -6.59 7.52
C THR A 337 -25.32 -7.87 8.28
N THR A 338 -24.04 -8.10 8.52
CA THR A 338 -23.55 -9.14 9.43
C THR A 338 -23.15 -8.47 10.74
N VAL A 339 -23.83 -8.80 11.83
CA VAL A 339 -23.45 -8.31 13.15
C VAL A 339 -22.32 -9.18 13.70
N LEU A 340 -21.19 -8.56 13.97
CA LEU A 340 -19.99 -9.21 14.50
C LEU A 340 -20.05 -9.37 16.00
N GLU A 341 -20.40 -8.29 16.67
CA GLU A 341 -20.37 -8.23 18.12
C GLU A 341 -21.46 -7.27 18.61
N PHE A 342 -22.36 -7.81 19.43
CA PHE A 342 -23.18 -7.02 20.32
C PHE A 342 -22.51 -7.02 21.68
N SER A 343 -22.09 -5.85 22.16
CA SER A 343 -21.68 -5.74 23.55
C SER A 343 -22.94 -5.81 24.42
N ASN A 344 -22.96 -6.75 25.38
CA ASN A 344 -24.01 -6.83 26.39
C ASN A 344 -24.06 -5.57 27.28
N LYS A 345 -23.00 -4.75 27.23
CA LYS A 345 -22.90 -3.47 27.93
C LYS A 345 -22.67 -2.35 26.92
N ARG A 346 -23.56 -1.36 26.91
CA ARG A 346 -23.40 -0.17 26.05
C ARG A 346 -22.09 0.54 26.36
N LYS A 347 -21.27 0.80 25.34
CA LYS A 347 -20.07 1.64 25.47
C LYS A 347 -20.48 3.09 25.66
N LEU A 348 -19.93 3.74 26.68
CA LEU A 348 -20.12 5.15 26.99
C LEU A 348 -18.93 5.97 26.50
N VAL A 349 -19.07 7.29 26.41
CA VAL A 349 -17.98 8.19 25.99
C VAL A 349 -16.73 8.00 26.85
N ARG A 350 -16.90 7.85 28.18
CA ARG A 350 -15.79 7.60 29.13
C ARG A 350 -15.01 6.30 28.86
N ASP A 351 -15.61 5.36 28.13
CA ASP A 351 -14.99 4.07 27.79
C ASP A 351 -14.21 4.15 26.45
N THR A 352 -14.09 5.33 25.85
CA THR A 352 -13.38 5.59 24.58
C THR A 352 -12.07 6.32 24.84
N ASP A 353 -11.18 6.34 23.85
CA ASP A 353 -9.92 7.10 23.96
C ASP A 353 -10.17 8.60 24.19
N ILE A 354 -11.23 9.15 23.58
CA ILE A 354 -11.65 10.55 23.80
C ILE A 354 -12.12 10.72 25.25
N GLY A 355 -12.84 9.74 25.79
CA GLY A 355 -13.26 9.75 27.19
C GLY A 355 -12.09 9.80 28.16
N LEU A 356 -11.03 9.03 27.88
CA LEU A 356 -9.80 9.05 28.66
C LEU A 356 -9.10 10.42 28.58
N GLU A 357 -9.01 11.00 27.38
CA GLU A 357 -8.45 12.34 27.20
C GLU A 357 -9.24 13.40 27.99
N LEU A 358 -10.57 13.38 27.89
CA LEU A 358 -11.44 14.28 28.64
C LEU A 358 -11.30 14.09 30.15
N GLN A 359 -11.15 12.85 30.62
CA GLN A 359 -10.94 12.57 32.05
C GLN A 359 -9.60 13.15 32.53
N ASN A 360 -8.52 12.98 31.77
CA ASN A 360 -7.23 13.58 32.10
C ASN A 360 -7.32 15.11 32.15
N GLN A 361 -8.02 15.74 31.20
CA GLN A 361 -8.24 17.20 31.23
C GLN A 361 -9.03 17.65 32.47
N ILE A 362 -10.03 16.87 32.89
CA ILE A 362 -10.78 17.13 34.13
C ILE A 362 -9.84 17.04 35.34
N ASP A 363 -9.03 15.99 35.42
CA ASP A 363 -8.12 15.75 36.54
C ASP A 363 -7.05 16.86 36.62
N ASP A 364 -6.50 17.29 35.48
CA ASP A 364 -5.56 18.40 35.39
C ASP A 364 -6.18 19.72 35.87
N LEU A 365 -7.42 20.01 35.50
CA LEU A 365 -8.15 21.20 35.97
C LEU A 365 -8.42 21.13 37.48
N VAL A 366 -8.76 19.96 38.01
CA VAL A 366 -8.96 19.76 39.46
C VAL A 366 -7.65 19.97 40.22
N HIS A 367 -6.53 19.44 39.72
CA HIS A 367 -5.21 19.68 40.30
C HIS A 367 -4.82 21.15 40.25
N LEU A 368 -5.09 21.84 39.12
CA LEU A 368 -4.82 23.26 38.97
C LEU A 368 -5.61 24.09 39.99
N VAL A 369 -6.91 23.84 40.14
CA VAL A 369 -7.75 24.51 41.15
C VAL A 369 -7.23 24.25 42.57
N SER A 370 -6.81 23.02 42.86
CA SER A 370 -6.22 22.67 44.17
C SER A 370 -4.90 23.40 44.42
N ALA A 371 -4.05 23.54 43.39
CA ALA A 371 -2.78 24.25 43.47
C ALA A 371 -2.97 25.76 43.72
N TYR A 372 -3.98 26.39 43.11
CA TYR A 372 -4.36 27.77 43.43
C TYR A 372 -4.88 27.91 44.86
N ARG A 373 -5.81 27.03 45.29
CA ARG A 373 -6.40 27.08 46.64
C ARG A 373 -5.38 26.84 47.77
N SER A 374 -4.37 26.02 47.51
CA SER A 374 -3.28 25.75 48.47
C SER A 374 -2.13 26.76 48.40
N GLY A 375 -2.18 27.72 47.46
CA GLY A 375 -1.14 28.73 47.27
C GLY A 375 0.16 28.21 46.65
N ILE A 376 0.17 26.99 46.12
CA ILE A 376 1.31 26.43 45.35
C ILE A 376 1.51 27.22 44.06
N ILE A 377 0.42 27.57 43.39
CA ILE A 377 0.41 28.47 42.24
C ILE A 377 -0.25 29.77 42.69
N LYS A 378 0.41 30.90 42.43
CA LYS A 378 -0.15 32.23 42.73
C LYS A 378 -0.97 32.72 41.54
N GLU A 379 -2.12 33.31 41.81
CA GLU A 379 -2.79 34.16 40.82
C GLU A 379 -1.82 35.28 40.41
N SER A 380 -1.67 35.44 39.10
CA SER A 380 -0.93 36.56 38.52
C SER A 380 -1.97 37.61 38.16
N ASP A 381 -1.76 38.86 38.58
CA ASP A 381 -2.63 39.99 38.27
C ASP A 381 -2.76 40.25 36.76
#